data_AF-A0A0Q9LME4-F1
#
_entry.id   AF-A0A0Q9LME4-F1
#
_cell.length_a   1.000
_cell.length_b   1.000
_cell.length_c   1.000
_cell.angle_alpha   90.00
_cell.angle_beta   90.00
_cell.angle_gamma   90.00
#
_symmetry.space_group_name_H-M   'P 1'
#
loop_
_entity.id
_entity.type
_entity.pdbx_description
1 polymer ?
#
loop_
_entity_poly.entity_id
_entity_poly.type
_entity_poly.pdbx_seq_one_letter_code
_entity_poly.pdbx_strand_id
1 'polypeptide(L)'
;MFARKWVTLLFCLGVLIPAGWILSNDREERIPQGKNQIIWRLGLENNSSMELGSYSKVRTEAVDVPNNWNKRSDWSLISKGLKGDVNPNMQVFFELSSVPEYGAELSFKVVNAHKAVPQMGVWSNDTMVGLIQIAGVGGTSSPYAVNKSYQVYIPKEFLQTGLNVLKLSTVRCMWCSEAEDPFLWWEWDFVKLIELSSPANEPLHGRYVNMGTLVAEGDFGYTENVVRHLPAVLKWLGIAYSGNIMRASFWTDVDSSQWQETGLKYMQTLRDLNMGIVADHQNTAFELTENQMLPDEVKRNLNQFFDKYGSLIQYYEVDNEPGLFNRSKAVNIAIADYVNANKPKHVKTVAPGWAYWPTGGQPDGWERDPSQRMEVEQKTQLTNGHSYGLSYADDEGGSFIETLKTLNVEQDGSAKEMLVTETGTSDAHIDDPSYGSSQPHASVFDRILRAHVGFADYFMQHAAFFPEYGLFTNNFNWSTHDPADTAMYPGISKEDARLKTYRRLALAYATHGVPLPYHYLNKSSIAGKKVYFRAVNTAKLQQLPGSKAVSDKILLNFINFEPSVQTMNVRITMPEKAFYEGERIGAGQTYATASTYVQKIWAQATLDLSVTLEPGEAVQYILIKK
;
A
#
# COMPACT_ATOMS: atom_id res chain seq x y z
N MET A 1 0.71 63.87 38.71
CA MET A 1 1.52 65.06 38.42
C MET A 1 2.75 64.57 37.65
N PHE A 2 2.89 64.98 36.38
CA PHE A 2 4.06 64.99 35.46
C PHE A 2 5.22 63.98 35.64
N ALA A 3 5.91 63.46 34.62
CA ALA A 3 5.82 63.42 33.17
C ALA A 3 7.00 62.56 32.64
N ARG A 4 6.82 62.03 31.43
CA ARG A 4 7.77 61.38 30.50
C ARG A 4 9.26 61.75 30.64
N LYS A 5 10.14 60.77 30.36
CA LYS A 5 11.03 60.79 29.18
C LYS A 5 11.70 59.44 28.90
N TRP A 6 11.69 59.12 27.60
CA TRP A 6 12.40 58.03 26.92
C TRP A 6 13.90 58.31 26.85
N VAL A 7 14.74 57.28 27.01
CA VAL A 7 16.00 57.10 26.27
C VAL A 7 16.25 55.61 26.05
N THR A 8 16.38 55.26 24.78
CA THR A 8 16.81 53.98 24.20
C THR A 8 18.25 53.66 24.56
N LEU A 9 18.57 52.42 24.95
CA LEU A 9 19.86 51.82 24.59
C LEU A 9 19.77 50.28 24.63
N LEU A 10 20.06 49.70 23.47
CA LEU A 10 20.24 48.27 23.24
C LEU A 10 21.31 47.69 24.17
N PHE A 11 21.03 46.54 24.79
CA PHE A 11 22.07 45.53 25.03
C PHE A 11 21.48 44.14 24.84
N CYS A 12 22.07 43.43 23.89
CA CYS A 12 21.80 42.05 23.54
C CYS A 12 22.06 41.12 24.73
N LEU A 13 21.05 40.35 25.13
CA LEU A 13 21.23 39.12 25.88
C LEU A 13 20.55 38.02 25.09
N GLY A 14 21.38 37.25 24.40
CA GLY A 14 20.99 36.12 23.58
C GLY A 14 20.36 35.03 24.43
N VAL A 15 19.05 34.87 24.26
CA VAL A 15 18.36 33.62 24.56
C VAL A 15 18.59 32.73 23.34
N LEU A 16 19.56 31.83 23.45
CA LEU A 16 19.72 30.69 22.54
C LEU A 16 18.53 29.75 22.77
N ILE A 17 17.47 29.96 21.99
CA ILE A 17 16.44 28.95 21.75
C ILE A 17 17.15 27.84 20.95
N PRO A 18 17.17 26.57 21.41
CA PRO A 18 17.68 25.50 20.59
C PRO A 18 16.79 25.44 19.35
N ALA A 19 17.41 25.62 18.18
CA ALA A 19 16.76 25.46 16.90
C ALA A 19 15.99 24.14 16.92
N GLY A 20 14.66 24.24 16.82
CA GLY A 20 13.80 23.10 16.60
C GLY A 20 14.35 22.34 15.40
N TRP A 21 14.65 21.08 15.63
CA TRP A 21 14.99 20.14 14.58
C TRP A 21 13.80 20.14 13.61
N ILE A 22 13.98 20.80 12.48
CA ILE A 22 13.18 20.55 11.30
C ILE A 22 13.49 19.10 10.96
N LEU A 23 12.58 18.19 11.31
CA LEU A 23 12.53 16.86 10.74
C LEU A 23 12.42 17.06 9.23
N SER A 24 13.55 17.04 8.53
CA SER A 24 13.56 16.88 7.09
C SER A 24 13.01 15.48 6.84
N ASN A 25 11.71 15.41 6.60
CA ASN A 25 11.06 14.25 6.03
C ASN A 25 11.72 14.01 4.67
N ASP A 26 12.74 13.16 4.64
CA ASP A 26 13.12 12.38 3.47
C ASP A 26 11.96 11.41 3.17
N ARG A 27 10.76 11.96 2.88
CA ARG A 27 9.84 11.28 1.97
C ARG A 27 10.67 11.09 0.73
N GLU A 28 10.81 9.86 0.25
CA GLU A 28 11.31 9.65 -1.10
C GLU A 28 10.62 10.69 -1.97
N GLU A 29 11.41 11.60 -2.55
CA GLU A 29 10.90 12.67 -3.39
C GLU A 29 9.87 12.03 -4.29
N ARG A 30 8.59 12.44 -4.18
CA ARG A 30 7.54 12.05 -5.11
C ARG A 30 8.17 12.16 -6.48
N ILE A 31 8.44 11.03 -7.13
CA ILE A 31 9.43 10.99 -8.22
C ILE A 31 9.09 12.15 -9.15
N PRO A 32 9.92 13.21 -9.21
CA PRO A 32 9.56 14.39 -9.97
C PRO A 32 9.57 13.99 -11.44
N GLN A 33 8.40 13.64 -11.96
CA GLN A 33 8.15 13.81 -13.38
C GLN A 33 8.38 15.30 -13.66
N GLY A 34 9.06 15.63 -14.76
CA GLY A 34 9.60 16.98 -15.03
C GLY A 34 8.55 18.10 -15.00
N LYS A 35 8.84 19.26 -15.60
CA LYS A 35 7.87 20.37 -15.66
C LYS A 35 6.63 19.96 -16.47
N ASN A 36 5.68 19.32 -15.80
CA ASN A 36 4.47 18.77 -16.38
C ASN A 36 3.46 19.89 -16.64
N GLN A 37 2.80 19.85 -17.79
CA GLN A 37 1.80 20.84 -18.19
C GLN A 37 0.41 20.37 -17.78
N ILE A 38 -0.36 21.22 -17.09
CA ILE A 38 -1.77 20.93 -16.79
C ILE A 38 -2.58 21.08 -18.08
N ILE A 39 -3.26 20.00 -18.49
CA ILE A 39 -4.18 19.99 -19.64
C ILE A 39 -5.48 20.69 -19.23
N TRP A 40 -6.04 20.28 -18.08
CA TRP A 40 -7.21 20.91 -17.47
C TRP A 40 -7.29 20.64 -15.96
N ARG A 41 -8.09 21.46 -15.27
CA ARG A 41 -8.44 21.29 -13.85
C ARG A 41 -9.91 21.64 -13.62
N LEU A 42 -10.55 20.92 -12.72
CA LEU A 42 -11.83 21.23 -12.08
C LEU A 42 -11.58 21.47 -10.58
N GLY A 43 -12.12 22.55 -10.03
CA GLY A 43 -11.86 22.97 -8.64
C GLY A 43 -10.60 23.83 -8.48
N LEU A 44 -10.26 24.14 -7.22
CA LEU A 44 -9.07 24.89 -6.82
C LEU A 44 -8.11 24.01 -6.02
N GLU A 45 -6.85 24.42 -5.90
CA GLU A 45 -5.87 23.72 -5.06
C GLU A 45 -5.76 24.46 -3.73
N ASN A 46 -6.82 24.40 -2.91
CA ASN A 46 -6.96 25.20 -1.70
C ASN A 46 -7.27 24.36 -0.44
N ASN A 47 -7.23 23.02 -0.55
CA ASN A 47 -7.61 22.06 0.49
C ASN A 47 -9.08 22.19 0.94
N SER A 48 -10.00 22.50 0.03
CA SER A 48 -11.41 22.69 0.35
C SER A 48 -12.31 22.25 -0.79
N SER A 49 -13.51 21.78 -0.46
CA SER A 49 -14.56 21.52 -1.44
C SER A 49 -15.57 22.68 -1.56
N MET A 50 -15.29 23.82 -0.91
CA MET A 50 -16.28 24.90 -0.71
C MET A 50 -16.72 25.63 -1.98
N GLU A 51 -15.86 25.75 -2.99
CA GLU A 51 -16.23 26.39 -4.25
C GLU A 51 -17.00 25.46 -5.21
N LEU A 52 -17.11 24.17 -4.86
CA LEU A 52 -17.80 23.15 -5.64
C LEU A 52 -19.29 23.08 -5.25
N GLY A 53 -20.09 22.57 -6.18
CA GLY A 53 -21.51 22.34 -5.98
C GLY A 53 -21.81 21.18 -5.03
N SER A 54 -23.06 21.07 -4.59
CA SER A 54 -23.56 19.85 -3.95
C SER A 54 -23.44 18.65 -4.90
N TYR A 55 -23.49 17.42 -4.36
CA TYR A 55 -23.62 16.22 -5.18
C TYR A 55 -24.77 16.37 -6.19
N SER A 56 -24.46 16.12 -7.47
CA SER A 56 -25.41 16.21 -8.56
C SER A 56 -26.62 15.29 -8.33
N LYS A 57 -27.81 15.74 -8.71
CA LYS A 57 -29.04 14.93 -8.57
C LYS A 57 -29.27 13.99 -9.76
N VAL A 58 -28.37 13.96 -10.73
CA VAL A 58 -28.40 13.00 -11.85
C VAL A 58 -27.42 11.86 -11.60
N ARG A 59 -27.77 10.65 -12.05
CA ARG A 59 -26.94 9.44 -11.86
C ARG A 59 -25.58 9.52 -12.58
N THR A 60 -25.54 10.24 -13.70
CA THR A 60 -24.32 10.51 -14.47
C THR A 60 -24.22 12.00 -14.74
N GLU A 61 -23.24 12.64 -14.11
CA GLU A 61 -22.91 14.04 -14.35
C GLU A 61 -22.03 14.16 -15.60
N ALA A 62 -22.47 14.95 -16.57
CA ALA A 62 -21.68 15.27 -17.76
C ALA A 62 -21.00 16.62 -17.56
N VAL A 63 -19.68 16.66 -17.71
CA VAL A 63 -18.84 17.84 -17.47
C VAL A 63 -18.01 18.13 -18.72
N ASP A 64 -18.37 19.19 -19.43
CA ASP A 64 -17.49 19.76 -20.45
C ASP A 64 -16.43 20.62 -19.77
N VAL A 65 -15.15 20.30 -19.99
CA VAL A 65 -14.05 21.10 -19.46
C VAL A 65 -14.13 22.52 -20.04
N PRO A 66 -14.25 23.57 -19.20
CA PRO A 66 -14.37 24.91 -19.71
C PRO A 66 -13.04 25.43 -20.27
N ASN A 67 -13.07 26.09 -21.43
CA ASN A 67 -11.88 26.66 -22.09
C ASN A 67 -11.10 27.67 -21.22
N ASN A 68 -11.74 28.25 -20.20
CA ASN A 68 -11.15 29.20 -19.26
C ASN A 68 -10.86 28.60 -17.87
N TRP A 69 -10.77 27.27 -17.75
CA TRP A 69 -10.55 26.56 -16.48
C TRP A 69 -9.43 27.18 -15.62
N ASN A 70 -8.35 27.66 -16.25
CA ASN A 70 -7.16 28.20 -15.57
C ASN A 70 -7.39 29.57 -14.90
N LYS A 71 -8.46 30.29 -15.28
CA LYS A 71 -8.82 31.60 -14.72
C LYS A 71 -10.11 31.55 -13.90
N ARG A 72 -10.72 30.37 -13.79
CA ARG A 72 -12.02 30.18 -13.14
C ARG A 72 -11.85 30.03 -11.62
N SER A 73 -12.64 30.78 -10.87
CA SER A 73 -12.71 30.70 -9.40
C SER A 73 -14.03 30.10 -8.89
N ASP A 74 -15.09 30.13 -9.71
CA ASP A 74 -16.39 29.57 -9.38
C ASP A 74 -16.57 28.19 -10.05
N TRP A 75 -16.69 27.15 -9.23
CA TRP A 75 -16.88 25.77 -9.66
C TRP A 75 -18.21 25.19 -9.19
N SER A 76 -19.20 26.04 -8.86
CA SER A 76 -20.46 25.61 -8.24
C SER A 76 -21.32 24.66 -9.09
N LEU A 77 -21.00 24.52 -10.38
CA LEU A 77 -21.66 23.61 -11.32
C LEU A 77 -21.04 22.20 -11.33
N ILE A 78 -19.86 22.03 -10.75
CA ILE A 78 -19.19 20.73 -10.63
C ILE A 78 -19.50 20.17 -9.26
N SER A 79 -19.95 18.92 -9.17
CA SER A 79 -20.15 18.29 -7.87
C SER A 79 -18.87 18.28 -7.05
N LYS A 80 -19.00 18.45 -5.74
CA LYS A 80 -17.91 18.30 -4.78
C LYS A 80 -17.29 16.90 -4.69
N GLY A 81 -17.87 15.91 -5.37
CA GLY A 81 -17.43 14.53 -5.37
C GLY A 81 -18.48 13.60 -5.98
N LEU A 82 -18.29 12.29 -5.80
CA LEU A 82 -19.27 11.27 -6.15
C LEU A 82 -19.84 10.61 -4.90
N LYS A 83 -21.10 10.23 -4.96
CA LYS A 83 -21.81 9.49 -3.92
C LYS A 83 -22.67 8.40 -4.56
N GLY A 84 -22.46 7.15 -4.16
CA GLY A 84 -22.96 5.96 -4.89
C GLY A 84 -24.47 5.92 -5.09
N ASP A 85 -25.23 6.37 -4.09
CA ASP A 85 -26.69 6.40 -4.09
C ASP A 85 -27.27 7.68 -4.73
N VAL A 86 -26.43 8.65 -5.11
CA VAL A 86 -26.85 9.96 -5.64
C VAL A 86 -26.32 10.17 -7.07
N ASN A 87 -25.02 10.41 -7.21
CA ASN A 87 -24.31 10.63 -8.47
C ASN A 87 -23.11 9.67 -8.58
N PRO A 88 -23.33 8.37 -8.81
CA PRO A 88 -22.24 7.39 -8.86
C PRO A 88 -21.28 7.59 -10.04
N ASN A 89 -21.65 8.36 -11.08
CA ASN A 89 -20.82 8.54 -12.27
C ASN A 89 -20.61 10.03 -12.59
N MET A 90 -19.42 10.34 -13.08
CA MET A 90 -19.10 11.60 -13.76
C MET A 90 -18.36 11.28 -15.08
N GLN A 91 -18.73 11.98 -16.15
CA GLN A 91 -18.05 11.94 -17.44
C GLN A 91 -17.47 13.32 -17.73
N VAL A 92 -16.14 13.38 -17.83
CA VAL A 92 -15.40 14.61 -18.14
C VAL A 92 -14.99 14.57 -19.61
N PHE A 93 -15.50 15.52 -20.38
CA PHE A 93 -15.27 15.69 -21.81
C PHE A 93 -14.20 16.76 -22.04
N PHE A 94 -13.19 16.43 -22.84
CA PHE A 94 -12.08 17.35 -23.14
C PHE A 94 -11.47 17.04 -24.51
N GLU A 95 -10.85 18.04 -25.12
CA GLU A 95 -10.17 17.88 -26.41
C GLU A 95 -8.64 17.89 -26.27
N LEU A 96 -7.98 17.07 -27.07
CA LEU A 96 -6.53 17.07 -27.23
C LEU A 96 -6.16 17.44 -28.67
N SER A 97 -5.37 18.49 -28.87
CA SER A 97 -4.80 18.81 -30.18
C SER A 97 -3.79 17.75 -30.65
N SER A 98 -3.16 17.07 -29.70
CA SER A 98 -2.22 15.96 -29.89
C SER A 98 -2.22 15.09 -28.65
N VAL A 99 -2.00 13.79 -28.82
CA VAL A 99 -1.80 12.87 -27.68
C VAL A 99 -0.42 13.11 -27.07
N PRO A 100 -0.32 13.35 -25.74
CA PRO A 100 0.97 13.45 -25.04
C PRO A 100 1.89 12.25 -25.29
N GLU A 101 3.17 12.51 -25.55
CA GLU A 101 4.15 11.48 -25.96
C GLU A 101 4.29 10.34 -24.94
N TYR A 102 4.19 10.68 -23.64
CA TYR A 102 4.34 9.76 -22.52
C TYR A 102 3.03 9.50 -21.77
N GLY A 103 1.90 9.89 -22.34
CA GLY A 103 0.59 9.78 -21.70
C GLY A 103 0.32 10.92 -20.71
N ALA A 104 -0.61 10.69 -19.79
CA ALA A 104 -1.08 11.68 -18.84
C ALA A 104 -1.20 11.11 -17.42
N GLU A 105 -1.29 11.98 -16.43
CA GLU A 105 -1.65 11.66 -15.05
C GLU A 105 -2.97 12.34 -14.71
N LEU A 106 -3.96 11.56 -14.29
CA LEU A 106 -5.11 12.08 -13.56
C LEU A 106 -4.70 12.24 -12.10
N SER A 107 -4.72 13.47 -11.59
CA SER A 107 -4.43 13.81 -10.21
C SER A 107 -5.65 14.42 -9.56
N PHE A 108 -5.99 13.96 -8.36
CA PHE A 108 -7.09 14.53 -7.58
C PHE A 108 -6.74 14.52 -6.11
N LYS A 109 -7.36 15.42 -5.35
CA LYS A 109 -7.17 15.51 -3.91
C LYS A 109 -8.49 15.34 -3.20
N VAL A 110 -8.58 14.34 -2.33
CA VAL A 110 -9.72 14.09 -1.46
C VAL A 110 -9.53 14.84 -0.16
N VAL A 111 -10.58 15.52 0.31
CA VAL A 111 -10.60 16.26 1.59
C VAL A 111 -11.51 15.63 2.63
N ASN A 112 -12.39 14.73 2.19
CA ASN A 112 -13.25 13.95 3.06
C ASN A 112 -13.73 12.68 2.34
N ALA A 113 -13.89 11.59 3.07
CA ALA A 113 -14.44 10.34 2.55
C ALA A 113 -15.00 9.48 3.68
N HIS A 114 -15.90 8.57 3.33
CA HIS A 114 -16.47 7.63 4.29
C HIS A 114 -15.46 6.57 4.78
N LYS A 115 -15.63 6.07 6.01
CA LYS A 115 -14.78 5.00 6.59
C LYS A 115 -14.91 3.62 5.93
N ALA A 116 -15.91 3.43 5.06
CA ALA A 116 -16.11 2.19 4.30
C ALA A 116 -15.04 1.96 3.22
N VAL A 117 -14.12 2.92 3.03
CA VAL A 117 -13.09 2.92 1.99
C VAL A 117 -13.70 2.92 0.59
N PRO A 118 -14.30 4.04 0.17
CA PRO A 118 -14.86 4.18 -1.17
C PRO A 118 -13.84 3.86 -2.26
N GLN A 119 -14.32 3.31 -3.36
CA GLN A 119 -13.49 3.01 -4.52
C GLN A 119 -13.91 3.85 -5.71
N MET A 120 -12.93 4.44 -6.40
CA MET A 120 -13.17 5.16 -7.65
C MET A 120 -12.60 4.37 -8.83
N GLY A 121 -13.46 3.90 -9.72
CA GLY A 121 -13.03 3.42 -11.03
C GLY A 121 -12.79 4.58 -11.99
N VAL A 122 -11.74 4.48 -12.80
CA VAL A 122 -11.39 5.47 -13.83
C VAL A 122 -11.30 4.77 -15.17
N TRP A 123 -12.02 5.27 -16.17
CA TRP A 123 -11.94 4.82 -17.56
C TRP A 123 -11.55 5.97 -18.47
N SER A 124 -10.59 5.73 -19.36
CA SER A 124 -10.25 6.61 -20.48
C SER A 124 -10.77 6.00 -21.77
N ASN A 125 -11.69 6.68 -22.45
CA ASN A 125 -12.30 6.20 -23.70
C ASN A 125 -12.77 4.74 -23.58
N ASP A 126 -13.60 4.49 -22.55
CA ASP A 126 -14.19 3.22 -22.13
C ASP A 126 -13.22 2.12 -21.66
N THR A 127 -11.91 2.38 -21.59
CA THR A 127 -10.92 1.43 -21.08
C THR A 127 -10.55 1.76 -19.65
N MET A 128 -10.63 0.79 -18.74
CA MET A 128 -10.27 1.01 -17.35
C MET A 128 -8.77 1.30 -17.22
N VAL A 129 -8.43 2.38 -16.54
CA VAL A 129 -7.05 2.81 -16.27
C VAL A 129 -6.71 2.84 -14.80
N GLY A 130 -7.69 2.66 -13.90
CA GLY A 130 -7.42 2.60 -12.47
C GLY A 130 -8.65 2.26 -11.63
N LEU A 131 -8.40 1.69 -10.45
CA LEU A 131 -9.36 1.51 -9.36
C LEU A 131 -8.70 2.09 -8.11
N ILE A 132 -9.18 3.20 -7.58
CA ILE A 132 -8.49 3.91 -6.49
C ILE A 132 -9.18 3.61 -5.18
N GLN A 133 -8.40 3.26 -4.16
CA GLN A 133 -8.87 3.06 -2.80
C GLN A 133 -8.76 4.38 -2.02
N ILE A 134 -9.88 4.95 -1.61
CA ILE A 134 -9.92 6.25 -0.95
C ILE A 134 -10.07 6.02 0.54
N ALA A 135 -9.07 6.44 1.32
CA ALA A 135 -9.12 6.39 2.77
C ALA A 135 -10.03 7.51 3.28
N GLY A 136 -10.81 7.21 4.32
CA GLY A 136 -11.77 8.12 4.88
C GLY A 136 -12.05 7.83 6.34
N VAL A 137 -12.50 8.85 7.05
CA VAL A 137 -12.89 8.79 8.47
C VAL A 137 -14.31 9.32 8.68
N GLY A 138 -15.00 9.74 7.62
CA GLY A 138 -16.41 10.11 7.68
C GLY A 138 -17.25 8.93 8.17
N GLY A 139 -18.19 9.19 9.09
CA GLY A 139 -18.93 8.15 9.80
C GLY A 139 -18.24 7.61 11.06
N THR A 140 -17.12 8.22 11.45
CA THR A 140 -16.52 8.11 12.79
C THR A 140 -16.73 9.42 13.56
N SER A 141 -16.41 9.41 14.85
CA SER A 141 -16.29 10.57 15.74
C SER A 141 -14.95 11.31 15.62
N SER A 142 -14.06 10.88 14.71
CA SER A 142 -12.75 11.51 14.52
C SER A 142 -12.89 13.01 14.22
N PRO A 143 -12.17 13.89 14.97
CA PRO A 143 -12.18 15.31 14.70
C PRO A 143 -11.26 15.70 13.53
N TYR A 144 -10.49 14.75 13.00
CA TYR A 144 -9.49 15.00 11.94
C TYR A 144 -10.10 14.75 10.57
N ALA A 145 -9.99 15.72 9.65
CA ALA A 145 -10.29 15.51 8.24
C ALA A 145 -9.05 15.00 7.51
N VAL A 146 -9.20 13.95 6.69
CA VAL A 146 -8.08 13.36 5.93
C VAL A 146 -8.01 14.03 4.56
N ASN A 147 -6.93 14.79 4.35
CA ASN A 147 -6.62 15.40 3.07
C ASN A 147 -5.55 14.58 2.36
N LYS A 148 -5.83 14.05 1.16
CA LYS A 148 -4.87 13.22 0.43
C LYS A 148 -4.99 13.30 -1.07
N SER A 149 -3.86 13.41 -1.75
CA SER A 149 -3.76 13.34 -3.20
C SER A 149 -3.58 11.91 -3.69
N TYR A 150 -4.19 11.64 -4.83
CA TYR A 150 -4.16 10.38 -5.54
C TYR A 150 -3.81 10.62 -7.01
N GLN A 151 -3.17 9.64 -7.63
CA GLN A 151 -2.64 9.71 -8.99
C GLN A 151 -2.99 8.45 -9.78
N VAL A 152 -3.35 8.62 -11.04
CA VAL A 152 -3.58 7.54 -11.99
C VAL A 152 -2.81 7.81 -13.26
N TYR A 153 -1.91 6.91 -13.62
CA TYR A 153 -1.26 6.94 -14.92
C TYR A 153 -2.24 6.53 -16.01
N ILE A 154 -2.37 7.36 -17.04
CA ILE A 154 -3.15 7.10 -18.25
C ILE A 154 -2.17 6.92 -19.42
N PRO A 155 -1.97 5.68 -19.89
CA PRO A 155 -1.18 5.41 -21.08
C PRO A 155 -1.68 6.18 -22.30
N LYS A 156 -0.76 6.64 -23.15
CA LYS A 156 -1.10 7.35 -24.38
C LYS A 156 -1.96 6.51 -25.33
N GLU A 157 -1.83 5.19 -25.27
CA GLU A 157 -2.61 4.23 -26.06
C GLU A 157 -4.12 4.30 -25.74
N PHE A 158 -4.49 4.94 -24.62
CA PHE A 158 -5.89 5.12 -24.19
C PHE A 158 -6.39 6.57 -24.34
N LEU A 159 -5.59 7.43 -24.95
CA LEU A 159 -5.93 8.79 -25.34
C LEU A 159 -6.02 8.90 -26.87
N GLN A 160 -6.71 9.92 -27.37
CA GLN A 160 -6.81 10.19 -28.81
C GLN A 160 -6.77 11.69 -29.10
N THR A 161 -6.43 12.06 -30.34
CA THR A 161 -6.59 13.44 -30.82
C THR A 161 -8.08 13.76 -30.94
N GLY A 162 -8.48 14.99 -30.63
CA GLY A 162 -9.87 15.44 -30.60
C GLY A 162 -10.54 15.10 -29.26
N LEU A 163 -11.84 14.80 -29.30
CA LEU A 163 -12.65 14.56 -28.11
C LEU A 163 -12.21 13.27 -27.38
N ASN A 164 -12.01 13.39 -26.07
CA ASN A 164 -11.77 12.29 -25.14
C ASN A 164 -12.83 12.32 -24.02
N VAL A 165 -13.05 11.17 -23.39
CA VAL A 165 -13.91 11.04 -22.22
C VAL A 165 -13.16 10.34 -21.09
N LEU A 166 -13.06 10.98 -19.93
CA LEU A 166 -12.76 10.30 -18.68
C LEU A 166 -14.06 10.01 -17.92
N LYS A 167 -14.33 8.74 -17.63
CA LYS A 167 -15.41 8.34 -16.73
C LYS A 167 -14.83 8.06 -15.35
N LEU A 168 -15.37 8.72 -14.33
CA LEU A 168 -15.13 8.45 -12.92
C LEU A 168 -16.38 7.77 -12.34
N SER A 169 -16.23 6.68 -11.60
CA SER A 169 -17.37 5.96 -11.01
C SER A 169 -17.10 5.51 -9.59
N THR A 170 -18.10 5.61 -8.71
CA THR A 170 -18.11 4.83 -7.47
C THR A 170 -18.16 3.34 -7.82
N VAL A 171 -17.37 2.53 -7.13
CA VAL A 171 -17.31 1.08 -7.32
C VAL A 171 -17.55 0.38 -5.98
N ARG A 172 -18.49 -0.56 -5.98
CA ARG A 172 -18.79 -1.43 -4.84
C ARG A 172 -17.68 -2.46 -4.62
N CYS A 173 -17.57 -2.97 -3.40
CA CYS A 173 -16.87 -4.23 -3.19
C CYS A 173 -17.45 -5.32 -4.11
N MET A 174 -16.63 -6.28 -4.53
CA MET A 174 -17.01 -7.24 -5.58
C MET A 174 -18.31 -7.99 -5.30
N TRP A 175 -18.52 -8.35 -4.04
CA TRP A 175 -19.65 -9.18 -3.59
C TRP A 175 -20.75 -8.36 -2.89
N CYS A 176 -20.58 -7.04 -2.81
CA CYS A 176 -21.52 -6.11 -2.19
C CYS A 176 -22.67 -5.75 -3.13
N SER A 177 -23.85 -5.52 -2.55
CA SER A 177 -25.03 -5.07 -3.26
C SER A 177 -25.14 -3.54 -3.28
N GLU A 178 -26.23 -3.01 -3.83
CA GLU A 178 -26.53 -1.57 -3.77
C GLU A 178 -26.71 -1.02 -2.36
N ALA A 179 -26.84 -1.90 -1.36
CA ALA A 179 -26.85 -1.49 0.05
C ALA A 179 -25.56 -0.76 0.47
N GLU A 180 -24.43 -1.01 -0.22
CA GLU A 180 -23.18 -0.29 0.05
C GLU A 180 -23.18 1.16 -0.47
N ASP A 181 -24.02 1.50 -1.47
CA ASP A 181 -23.99 2.78 -2.18
C ASP A 181 -24.05 4.04 -1.27
N PRO A 182 -24.84 4.08 -0.18
CA PRO A 182 -24.88 5.21 0.75
C PRO A 182 -23.54 5.50 1.44
N PHE A 183 -22.65 4.51 1.50
CA PHE A 183 -21.34 4.57 2.17
C PHE A 183 -20.19 4.80 1.20
N LEU A 184 -20.46 4.82 -0.11
CA LEU A 184 -19.47 5.06 -1.16
C LEU A 184 -19.49 6.54 -1.55
N TRP A 185 -18.89 7.39 -0.73
CA TRP A 185 -18.81 8.83 -1.01
C TRP A 185 -17.47 9.45 -0.58
N TRP A 186 -17.09 10.49 -1.32
CA TRP A 186 -15.94 11.35 -1.01
C TRP A 186 -16.19 12.77 -1.52
N GLU A 187 -15.39 13.70 -1.00
CA GLU A 187 -15.32 15.08 -1.44
C GLU A 187 -13.89 15.39 -1.89
N TRP A 188 -13.74 16.08 -3.02
CA TRP A 188 -12.45 16.52 -3.53
C TRP A 188 -12.24 18.03 -3.42
N ASP A 189 -10.98 18.43 -3.39
CA ASP A 189 -10.49 19.81 -3.58
C ASP A 189 -10.45 20.11 -5.09
N PHE A 190 -9.75 19.26 -5.83
CA PHE A 190 -9.67 19.33 -7.29
C PHE A 190 -9.62 17.96 -7.95
N VAL A 191 -9.88 17.98 -9.25
CA VAL A 191 -9.55 16.92 -10.21
C VAL A 191 -8.84 17.57 -11.39
N LYS A 192 -7.66 17.08 -11.78
CA LYS A 192 -6.87 17.64 -12.89
C LYS A 192 -6.22 16.55 -13.74
N LEU A 193 -6.02 16.87 -15.01
CA LEU A 193 -5.26 16.06 -15.94
C LEU A 193 -3.96 16.77 -16.31
N ILE A 194 -2.87 16.03 -16.23
CA ILE A 194 -1.51 16.53 -16.38
C ILE A 194 -0.82 15.76 -17.50
N GLU A 195 -0.19 16.44 -18.44
CA GLU A 195 0.69 15.81 -19.44
C GLU A 195 2.01 15.39 -18.81
N LEU A 196 2.46 14.18 -19.14
CA LEU A 196 3.76 13.68 -18.68
C LEU A 196 4.88 14.18 -19.60
N SER A 197 5.85 14.88 -19.00
CA SER A 197 7.04 15.39 -19.71
C SER A 197 8.15 14.34 -19.89
N SER A 198 8.01 13.18 -19.27
CA SER A 198 8.94 12.04 -19.37
C SER A 198 8.17 10.72 -19.24
N PRO A 199 8.76 9.57 -19.63
CA PRO A 199 8.16 8.27 -19.33
C PRO A 199 7.80 8.14 -17.85
N ALA A 200 6.63 7.56 -17.57
CA ALA A 200 6.24 7.26 -16.20
C ALA A 200 7.25 6.27 -15.60
N ASN A 201 7.67 6.52 -14.35
CA ASN A 201 8.57 5.61 -13.64
C ASN A 201 7.82 4.45 -12.97
N GLU A 202 6.50 4.60 -12.81
CA GLU A 202 5.61 3.66 -12.14
C GLU A 202 4.19 3.79 -12.73
N PRO A 203 3.47 2.70 -13.02
CA PRO A 203 2.04 2.76 -13.30
C PRO A 203 1.27 2.93 -11.98
N LEU A 204 1.15 4.18 -11.51
CA LEU A 204 0.43 4.51 -10.28
C LEU A 204 -1.09 4.41 -10.48
N HIS A 205 -1.75 3.74 -9.52
CA HIS A 205 -3.18 3.41 -9.51
C HIS A 205 -3.77 3.80 -8.15
N GLY A 206 -3.81 5.11 -7.88
CA GLY A 206 -4.09 5.67 -6.57
C GLY A 206 -2.82 6.20 -5.93
N ARG A 207 -2.00 5.34 -5.33
CA ARG A 207 -0.72 5.71 -4.70
C ARG A 207 0.32 4.60 -4.87
N TYR A 208 1.58 4.92 -4.56
CA TYR A 208 2.61 3.90 -4.37
C TYR A 208 2.37 3.20 -3.04
N VAL A 209 2.25 1.87 -3.06
CA VAL A 209 2.14 1.02 -1.86
C VAL A 209 2.96 -0.24 -2.03
N ASN A 210 3.60 -0.69 -0.96
CA ASN A 210 4.21 -2.01 -0.92
C ASN A 210 3.37 -2.95 -0.04
N MET A 211 3.18 -4.16 -0.53
CA MET A 211 2.46 -5.21 0.18
C MET A 211 3.41 -6.29 0.66
N GLY A 212 3.05 -6.97 1.74
CA GLY A 212 3.88 -8.01 2.31
C GLY A 212 3.12 -9.04 3.14
N THR A 213 3.88 -9.92 3.77
CA THR A 213 3.41 -10.88 4.77
C THR A 213 4.59 -11.34 5.64
N LEU A 214 4.35 -12.31 6.50
CA LEU A 214 5.35 -13.10 7.21
C LEU A 214 5.30 -14.56 6.72
N VAL A 215 6.47 -15.13 6.43
CA VAL A 215 6.62 -16.57 6.13
C VAL A 215 7.61 -17.15 7.13
N ALA A 216 7.10 -17.98 8.04
CA ALA A 216 7.85 -18.65 9.09
C ALA A 216 7.25 -20.05 9.36
N GLU A 217 8.04 -20.93 9.96
CA GLU A 217 7.60 -22.24 10.44
C GLU A 217 7.15 -22.14 11.91
N GLY A 218 5.91 -22.57 12.22
CA GLY A 218 5.31 -22.31 13.52
C GLY A 218 5.09 -20.80 13.71
N ASP A 219 5.29 -20.30 14.93
CA ASP A 219 5.07 -18.88 15.20
C ASP A 219 6.20 -18.01 14.63
N PHE A 220 7.48 -18.42 14.70
CA PHE A 220 8.63 -17.58 14.29
C PHE A 220 9.88 -18.35 13.78
N GLY A 221 9.68 -19.53 13.17
CA GLY A 221 10.75 -20.39 12.64
C GLY A 221 11.43 -19.92 11.35
N TYR A 222 12.76 -19.80 11.33
CA TYR A 222 13.57 -19.61 10.11
C TYR A 222 14.43 -20.83 9.84
N THR A 223 13.82 -21.86 9.28
CA THR A 223 14.46 -23.14 8.95
C THR A 223 14.74 -23.25 7.45
N GLU A 224 15.53 -24.25 7.07
CA GLU A 224 15.78 -24.59 5.66
C GLU A 224 14.47 -24.93 4.92
N ASN A 225 13.48 -25.44 5.65
CA ASN A 225 12.16 -25.72 5.10
C ASN A 225 11.47 -24.41 4.68
N VAL A 226 11.50 -23.39 5.54
CA VAL A 226 10.90 -22.09 5.24
C VAL A 226 11.60 -21.42 4.05
N VAL A 227 12.93 -21.44 4.03
CA VAL A 227 13.73 -20.92 2.91
C VAL A 227 13.31 -21.55 1.59
N ARG A 228 13.10 -22.87 1.57
CA ARG A 228 12.64 -23.61 0.39
C ARG A 228 11.24 -23.19 -0.08
N HIS A 229 10.34 -22.76 0.81
CA HIS A 229 8.98 -22.33 0.46
C HIS A 229 8.90 -20.89 -0.07
N LEU A 230 9.83 -20.01 0.31
CA LEU A 230 9.80 -18.58 -0.04
C LEU A 230 9.54 -18.31 -1.53
N PRO A 231 10.26 -18.92 -2.50
CA PRO A 231 10.05 -18.60 -3.91
C PRO A 231 8.63 -18.92 -4.37
N ALA A 232 8.10 -20.11 -4.05
CA ALA A 232 6.77 -20.53 -4.46
C ALA A 232 5.70 -19.60 -3.85
N VAL A 233 5.80 -19.37 -2.54
CA VAL A 233 4.85 -18.55 -1.79
C VAL A 233 4.83 -17.11 -2.30
N LEU A 234 5.99 -16.44 -2.39
CA LEU A 234 6.04 -15.02 -2.76
C LEU A 234 5.64 -14.77 -4.22
N LYS A 235 5.95 -15.71 -5.12
CA LYS A 235 5.47 -15.66 -6.51
C LYS A 235 3.95 -15.87 -6.58
N TRP A 236 3.39 -16.78 -5.77
CA TRP A 236 1.95 -17.03 -5.76
C TRP A 236 1.14 -15.90 -5.09
N LEU A 237 1.72 -15.23 -4.11
CA LEU A 237 1.17 -14.01 -3.55
C LEU A 237 1.20 -12.84 -4.55
N GLY A 238 2.10 -12.89 -5.54
CA GLY A 238 2.24 -11.85 -6.56
C GLY A 238 3.09 -10.66 -6.11
N ILE A 239 3.89 -10.82 -5.05
CA ILE A 239 4.70 -9.75 -4.45
C ILE A 239 6.19 -9.87 -4.77
N ALA A 240 6.65 -10.98 -5.33
CA ALA A 240 8.06 -11.15 -5.71
C ALA A 240 8.51 -10.14 -6.78
N TYR A 241 9.82 -9.86 -6.79
CA TYR A 241 10.58 -9.22 -7.87
C TYR A 241 10.36 -7.71 -8.07
N SER A 242 9.67 -7.01 -7.16
CA SER A 242 9.36 -5.59 -7.36
C SER A 242 9.53 -4.70 -6.12
N GLY A 243 10.35 -5.11 -5.14
CA GLY A 243 10.68 -4.27 -3.98
C GLY A 243 9.63 -4.26 -2.86
N ASN A 244 8.65 -5.17 -2.92
CA ASN A 244 7.68 -5.39 -1.85
C ASN A 244 8.36 -5.84 -0.55
N ILE A 245 7.61 -5.81 0.55
CA ILE A 245 8.18 -5.92 1.88
C ILE A 245 7.85 -7.25 2.56
N MET A 246 8.71 -7.73 3.45
CA MET A 246 8.50 -8.92 4.26
C MET A 246 8.82 -8.60 5.71
N ARG A 247 8.01 -9.11 6.63
CA ARG A 247 8.34 -9.08 8.04
C ARG A 247 9.19 -10.29 8.40
N ALA A 248 10.25 -10.05 9.16
CA ALA A 248 11.11 -11.08 9.69
C ALA A 248 11.32 -10.86 11.20
N SER A 249 10.57 -11.62 12.00
CA SER A 249 10.58 -11.66 13.46
C SER A 249 11.65 -12.62 14.00
N PHE A 250 12.79 -12.08 14.43
CA PHE A 250 13.95 -12.79 15.01
C PHE A 250 13.93 -12.81 16.55
N TRP A 251 12.79 -13.10 17.17
CA TRP A 251 12.62 -13.00 18.64
C TRP A 251 13.27 -14.16 19.43
N THR A 252 13.79 -15.17 18.73
CA THR A 252 14.41 -16.36 19.32
C THR A 252 15.92 -16.21 19.44
N ASP A 253 16.54 -17.10 20.23
CA ASP A 253 17.96 -17.10 20.59
C ASP A 253 18.88 -17.07 19.35
N VAL A 254 19.21 -15.85 18.90
CA VAL A 254 20.12 -15.58 17.80
C VAL A 254 21.55 -16.03 18.10
N ASP A 255 21.87 -16.50 19.31
CA ASP A 255 23.18 -17.06 19.65
C ASP A 255 23.36 -18.51 19.20
N SER A 256 22.28 -19.15 18.75
CA SER A 256 22.32 -20.45 18.09
C SER A 256 22.97 -20.35 16.70
N SER A 257 24.12 -21.00 16.51
CA SER A 257 24.86 -20.99 15.23
C SER A 257 24.02 -21.47 14.04
N GLN A 258 23.06 -22.36 14.28
CA GLN A 258 22.17 -22.90 13.25
C GLN A 258 21.16 -21.85 12.77
N TRP A 259 20.48 -21.17 13.70
CA TRP A 259 19.53 -20.09 13.36
C TRP A 259 20.23 -18.92 12.70
N GLN A 260 21.47 -18.67 13.13
CA GLN A 260 22.32 -17.66 12.55
C GLN A 260 22.58 -17.86 11.04
N GLU A 261 22.90 -19.09 10.64
CA GLU A 261 23.16 -19.44 9.24
C GLU A 261 21.87 -19.46 8.42
N THR A 262 20.83 -20.13 8.93
CA THR A 262 19.57 -20.27 8.18
C THR A 262 18.80 -18.95 8.07
N GLY A 263 18.83 -18.10 9.10
CA GLY A 263 18.28 -16.74 9.04
C GLY A 263 18.99 -15.86 8.01
N LEU A 264 20.31 -16.02 7.87
CA LEU A 264 21.07 -15.32 6.81
C LEU A 264 20.62 -15.79 5.42
N LYS A 265 20.49 -17.10 5.23
CA LYS A 265 20.01 -17.69 3.97
C LYS A 265 18.58 -17.25 3.63
N TYR A 266 17.70 -17.14 4.64
CA TYR A 266 16.35 -16.61 4.50
C TYR A 266 16.37 -15.18 3.95
N MET A 267 17.11 -14.27 4.59
CA MET A 267 17.23 -12.88 4.12
C MET A 267 17.89 -12.76 2.74
N GLN A 268 18.88 -13.60 2.44
CA GLN A 268 19.49 -13.65 1.10
C GLN A 268 18.50 -14.12 0.03
N THR A 269 17.65 -15.10 0.36
CA THR A 269 16.60 -15.56 -0.55
C THR A 269 15.58 -14.46 -0.81
N LEU A 270 15.20 -13.70 0.23
CA LEU A 270 14.35 -12.51 0.07
C LEU A 270 15.00 -11.45 -0.82
N ARG A 271 16.31 -11.19 -0.65
CA ARG A 271 17.08 -10.29 -1.54
C ARG A 271 17.06 -10.78 -2.98
N ASP A 272 17.25 -12.08 -3.23
CA ASP A 272 17.28 -12.65 -4.58
C ASP A 272 15.89 -12.60 -5.27
N LEU A 273 14.82 -12.54 -4.46
CA LEU A 273 13.45 -12.27 -4.90
C LEU A 273 13.12 -10.77 -4.93
N ASN A 274 14.10 -9.89 -4.73
CA ASN A 274 13.96 -8.44 -4.65
C ASN A 274 12.88 -7.97 -3.66
N MET A 275 12.92 -8.52 -2.45
CA MET A 275 12.06 -8.13 -1.33
C MET A 275 12.83 -7.26 -0.33
N GLY A 276 12.17 -6.22 0.18
CA GLY A 276 12.58 -5.48 1.35
C GLY A 276 12.24 -6.23 2.64
N ILE A 277 12.96 -5.93 3.72
CA ILE A 277 12.84 -6.64 5.00
C ILE A 277 12.64 -5.64 6.13
N VAL A 278 11.61 -5.89 6.94
CA VAL A 278 11.40 -5.32 8.26
C VAL A 278 11.82 -6.34 9.28
N ALA A 279 12.87 -6.04 10.03
CA ALA A 279 13.28 -6.86 11.14
C ALA A 279 12.56 -6.44 12.41
N ASP A 280 12.01 -7.42 13.10
CA ASP A 280 11.56 -7.29 14.47
C ASP A 280 12.36 -8.30 15.28
N HIS A 281 13.23 -7.85 16.18
CA HIS A 281 14.27 -8.73 16.73
C HIS A 281 14.29 -8.79 18.25
N GLN A 282 14.33 -7.64 18.91
CA GLN A 282 14.61 -7.61 20.34
C GLN A 282 13.34 -7.86 21.14
N ASN A 283 13.29 -9.00 21.83
CA ASN A 283 12.27 -9.20 22.85
C ASN A 283 12.44 -8.13 23.95
N THR A 284 11.41 -7.32 24.16
CA THR A 284 11.39 -6.17 25.06
C THR A 284 11.00 -6.51 26.50
N ALA A 285 10.97 -7.82 26.83
CA ALA A 285 10.67 -8.38 28.16
C ALA A 285 11.79 -8.21 29.21
N PHE A 286 12.42 -7.04 29.31
CA PHE A 286 13.50 -6.80 30.27
C PHE A 286 13.35 -5.47 30.99
N GLU A 287 14.05 -5.33 32.11
CA GLU A 287 14.11 -4.09 32.86
C GLU A 287 15.32 -3.25 32.43
N LEU A 288 15.15 -1.94 32.44
CA LEU A 288 16.27 -1.03 32.28
C LEU A 288 17.17 -1.09 33.52
N THR A 289 18.44 -0.74 33.33
CA THR A 289 19.37 -0.50 34.45
C THR A 289 18.86 0.67 35.32
N GLU A 290 19.39 0.81 36.53
CA GLU A 290 19.02 1.90 37.47
C GLU A 290 19.11 3.30 36.84
N ASN A 291 20.05 3.49 35.90
CA ASN A 291 20.25 4.75 35.16
C ASN A 291 19.33 4.89 33.93
N GLN A 292 18.26 4.09 33.82
CA GLN A 292 17.33 4.07 32.68
C GLN A 292 18.00 3.74 31.33
N MET A 293 19.09 2.98 31.35
CA MET A 293 19.81 2.54 30.15
C MET A 293 19.55 1.07 29.83
N LEU A 294 19.71 0.68 28.56
CA LEU A 294 19.68 -0.73 28.16
C LEU A 294 20.77 -1.54 28.91
N PRO A 295 20.46 -2.78 29.35
CA PRO A 295 21.47 -3.72 29.81
C PRO A 295 22.54 -4.01 28.74
N ASP A 296 23.78 -4.30 29.16
CA ASP A 296 24.89 -4.52 28.22
C ASP A 296 24.73 -5.78 27.36
N GLU A 297 23.99 -6.78 27.85
CA GLU A 297 23.60 -7.95 27.07
C GLU A 297 22.69 -7.56 25.90
N VAL A 298 21.65 -6.76 26.15
CA VAL A 298 20.74 -6.25 25.10
C VAL A 298 21.50 -5.43 24.06
N LYS A 299 22.42 -4.54 24.49
CA LYS A 299 23.27 -3.76 23.57
C LYS A 299 24.12 -4.66 22.68
N ARG A 300 24.70 -5.71 23.26
CA ARG A 300 25.53 -6.68 22.54
C ARG A 300 24.72 -7.43 21.50
N ASN A 301 23.52 -7.90 21.86
CA ASN A 301 22.64 -8.64 20.96
C ASN A 301 22.21 -7.75 19.77
N LEU A 302 21.81 -6.50 20.04
CA LEU A 302 21.48 -5.52 19.00
C LEU A 302 22.67 -5.26 18.05
N ASN A 303 23.88 -5.08 18.60
CA ASN A 303 25.08 -4.86 17.78
C ASN A 303 25.39 -6.08 16.91
N GLN A 304 25.38 -7.28 17.50
CA GLN A 304 25.60 -8.54 16.76
C GLN A 304 24.56 -8.73 15.65
N PHE A 305 23.30 -8.39 15.91
CA PHE A 305 22.24 -8.43 14.90
C PHE A 305 22.54 -7.48 13.74
N PHE A 306 22.89 -6.21 14.00
CA PHE A 306 23.21 -5.27 12.93
C PHE A 306 24.50 -5.61 12.18
N ASP A 307 25.52 -6.09 12.87
CA ASP A 307 26.77 -6.54 12.25
C ASP A 307 26.52 -7.71 11.26
N LYS A 308 25.58 -8.59 11.61
CA LYS A 308 25.28 -9.79 10.83
C LYS A 308 24.24 -9.58 9.73
N TYR A 309 23.16 -8.86 10.04
CA TYR A 309 21.97 -8.74 9.20
C TYR A 309 21.68 -7.31 8.73
N GLY A 310 22.32 -6.31 9.32
CA GLY A 310 22.03 -4.90 9.06
C GLY A 310 22.19 -4.51 7.59
N SER A 311 23.07 -5.18 6.84
CA SER A 311 23.23 -4.96 5.40
C SER A 311 22.12 -5.56 4.55
N LEU A 312 21.21 -6.36 5.09
CA LEU A 312 20.13 -7.03 4.33
C LEU A 312 18.75 -6.42 4.59
N ILE A 313 18.58 -5.70 5.71
CA ILE A 313 17.30 -5.11 6.10
C ILE A 313 17.19 -3.64 5.71
N GLN A 314 15.94 -3.17 5.55
CA GLN A 314 15.63 -1.75 5.29
C GLN A 314 14.97 -1.11 6.51
N TYR A 315 14.31 -1.90 7.36
CA TYR A 315 13.55 -1.40 8.48
C TYR A 315 13.80 -2.21 9.74
N TYR A 316 13.74 -1.54 10.90
CA TYR A 316 13.78 -2.16 12.22
C TYR A 316 12.55 -1.71 13.02
N GLU A 317 11.67 -2.66 13.34
CA GLU A 317 10.53 -2.50 14.24
C GLU A 317 11.01 -2.52 15.69
N VAL A 318 10.64 -1.50 16.46
CA VAL A 318 11.14 -1.32 17.84
C VAL A 318 10.61 -2.38 18.80
N ASP A 319 9.35 -2.78 18.64
CA ASP A 319 8.65 -3.74 19.51
C ASP A 319 7.36 -4.20 18.82
N ASN A 320 6.73 -5.23 19.37
CA ASN A 320 5.45 -5.73 18.90
C ASN A 320 4.40 -5.66 20.00
N GLU A 321 3.32 -4.94 19.73
CA GLU A 321 2.11 -4.86 20.55
C GLU A 321 2.38 -4.66 22.05
N PRO A 322 3.10 -3.58 22.42
CA PRO A 322 3.61 -3.40 23.78
C PRO A 322 2.51 -3.43 24.85
N GLY A 323 1.32 -2.88 24.59
CA GLY A 323 0.20 -2.95 25.54
C GLY A 323 -0.31 -4.38 25.75
N LEU A 324 -0.46 -5.16 24.67
CA LEU A 324 -0.89 -6.56 24.73
C LEU A 324 0.10 -7.42 25.53
N PHE A 325 1.40 -7.20 25.35
CA PHE A 325 2.47 -7.98 26.01
C PHE A 325 3.02 -7.33 27.29
N ASN A 326 2.32 -6.33 27.83
CA ASN A 326 2.68 -5.64 29.08
C ASN A 326 4.12 -5.07 29.09
N ARG A 327 4.53 -4.46 27.97
CA ARG A 327 5.86 -3.88 27.76
C ARG A 327 5.93 -2.41 28.20
N SER A 328 7.11 -2.02 28.65
CA SER A 328 7.38 -0.68 29.17
C SER A 328 7.62 0.34 28.05
N LYS A 329 7.01 1.52 28.18
CA LYS A 329 7.29 2.67 27.32
C LYS A 329 8.76 3.07 27.40
N ALA A 330 9.33 3.08 28.61
CA ALA A 330 10.73 3.47 28.81
C ALA A 330 11.69 2.52 28.09
N VAL A 331 11.39 1.21 28.08
CA VAL A 331 12.17 0.22 27.33
C VAL A 331 12.11 0.50 25.83
N ASN A 332 10.91 0.76 25.30
CA ASN A 332 10.70 1.11 23.90
C ASN A 332 11.51 2.36 23.47
N ILE A 333 11.48 3.42 24.29
CA ILE A 333 12.29 4.63 24.06
C ILE A 333 13.79 4.30 24.07
N ALA A 334 14.25 3.54 25.06
CA ALA A 334 15.67 3.18 25.19
C ALA A 334 16.17 2.33 24.01
N ILE A 335 15.35 1.40 23.50
CA ILE A 335 15.65 0.64 22.28
C ILE A 335 15.71 1.58 21.08
N ALA A 336 14.71 2.44 20.87
CA ALA A 336 14.69 3.36 19.74
C ALA A 336 15.93 4.28 19.74
N ASP A 337 16.29 4.87 20.88
CA ASP A 337 17.48 5.71 21.02
C ASP A 337 18.78 4.94 20.72
N TYR A 338 18.92 3.73 21.26
CA TYR A 338 20.11 2.91 21.01
C TYR A 338 20.21 2.47 19.55
N VAL A 339 19.11 2.00 18.96
CA VAL A 339 19.05 1.57 17.56
C VAL A 339 19.37 2.75 16.64
N ASN A 340 18.81 3.94 16.90
CA ASN A 340 19.12 5.12 16.08
C ASN A 340 20.60 5.52 16.11
N ALA A 341 21.27 5.31 17.24
CA ALA A 341 22.69 5.62 17.38
C ALA A 341 23.61 4.58 16.72
N ASN A 342 23.16 3.32 16.57
CA ASN A 342 24.05 2.20 16.21
C ASN A 342 23.66 1.47 14.90
N LYS A 343 22.45 1.67 14.36
CA LYS A 343 22.02 1.02 13.12
C LYS A 343 22.82 1.51 11.90
N PRO A 344 22.95 0.69 10.84
CA PRO A 344 23.43 1.18 9.56
C PRO A 344 22.57 2.33 9.03
N LYS A 345 23.20 3.31 8.36
CA LYS A 345 22.53 4.56 7.93
C LYS A 345 21.28 4.35 7.06
N HIS A 346 21.25 3.28 6.26
CA HIS A 346 20.13 2.98 5.36
C HIS A 346 18.92 2.34 6.06
N VAL A 347 19.10 1.77 7.26
CA VAL A 347 17.99 1.15 8.00
C VAL A 347 17.14 2.25 8.60
N LYS A 348 15.81 2.21 8.43
CA LYS A 348 14.88 3.15 9.08
C LYS A 348 14.24 2.50 10.32
N THR A 349 14.11 3.23 11.41
CA THR A 349 13.37 2.78 12.61
C THR A 349 11.86 2.93 12.43
N VAL A 350 11.12 1.90 12.81
CA VAL A 350 9.66 1.85 12.75
C VAL A 350 9.12 1.81 14.17
N ALA A 351 8.07 2.59 14.44
CA ALA A 351 7.34 2.50 15.69
C ALA A 351 6.88 1.05 15.98
N PRO A 352 6.67 0.71 17.26
CA PRO A 352 6.09 -0.59 17.60
C PRO A 352 4.83 -0.91 16.82
N GLY A 353 4.62 -2.19 16.51
CA GLY A 353 3.35 -2.70 16.01
C GLY A 353 2.22 -2.44 16.99
N TRP A 354 1.60 -1.26 16.94
CA TRP A 354 0.62 -0.85 17.95
C TRP A 354 -0.63 -1.72 17.89
N ALA A 355 -1.00 -2.36 19.01
CA ALA A 355 -2.29 -3.04 19.19
C ALA A 355 -3.38 -2.10 19.76
N TYR A 356 -2.98 -0.94 20.28
CA TYR A 356 -3.87 0.06 20.87
C TYR A 356 -4.72 -0.45 22.04
N TRP A 357 -4.17 -1.40 22.79
CA TRP A 357 -4.73 -2.03 23.96
C TRP A 357 -5.04 -0.97 25.04
N PRO A 358 -6.25 -0.97 25.61
CA PRO A 358 -6.67 0.08 26.56
C PRO A 358 -6.04 -0.06 27.96
N THR A 359 -5.44 -1.22 28.23
CA THR A 359 -4.78 -1.58 29.49
C THR A 359 -3.46 -2.27 29.15
N GLY A 360 -2.65 -2.62 30.13
CA GLY A 360 -1.35 -3.25 29.93
C GLY A 360 -0.24 -2.26 29.57
N GLY A 361 0.99 -2.66 29.85
CA GLY A 361 2.19 -1.86 29.65
C GLY A 361 2.58 -1.07 30.89
N GLN A 362 3.69 -0.35 30.79
CA GLN A 362 4.17 0.53 31.86
C GLN A 362 4.48 1.93 31.32
N PRO A 363 3.67 2.96 31.65
CA PRO A 363 2.47 2.90 32.49
C PRO A 363 1.29 2.18 31.79
N ASP A 364 0.30 1.72 32.56
CA ASP A 364 -0.86 0.98 32.04
C ASP A 364 -1.62 1.78 30.95
N GLY A 365 -1.90 1.14 29.81
CA GLY A 365 -2.65 1.72 28.69
C GLY A 365 -1.91 2.79 27.87
N TRP A 366 -0.60 2.95 28.07
CA TRP A 366 0.17 4.04 27.45
C TRP A 366 0.15 4.05 25.92
N GLU A 367 0.01 2.90 25.28
CA GLU A 367 -0.02 2.82 23.81
C GLU A 367 -1.30 3.38 23.20
N ARG A 368 -2.37 3.52 23.99
CA ARG A 368 -3.65 4.11 23.56
C ARG A 368 -3.70 5.62 23.83
N ASP A 369 -2.83 6.13 24.69
CA ASP A 369 -2.70 7.56 24.98
C ASP A 369 -1.85 8.25 23.90
N PRO A 370 -2.41 9.14 23.06
CA PRO A 370 -1.66 9.80 21.99
C PRO A 370 -0.46 10.60 22.49
N SER A 371 -0.55 11.19 23.69
CA SER A 371 0.54 12.00 24.26
C SER A 371 1.74 11.14 24.65
N GLN A 372 1.48 9.95 25.18
CA GLN A 372 2.53 9.02 25.58
C GLN A 372 3.11 8.27 24.39
N ARG A 373 2.26 7.85 23.45
CA ARG A 373 2.69 7.24 22.18
C ARG A 373 3.56 8.19 21.36
N MET A 374 3.26 9.49 21.37
CA MET A 374 4.07 10.53 20.71
C MET A 374 5.53 10.52 21.17
N GLU A 375 5.83 10.19 22.43
CA GLU A 375 7.22 10.13 22.92
C GLU A 375 8.05 9.07 22.18
N VAL A 376 7.44 7.94 21.82
CA VAL A 376 8.09 6.89 21.01
C VAL A 376 8.08 7.26 19.53
N GLU A 377 6.96 7.80 19.03
CA GLU A 377 6.84 8.24 17.63
C GLU A 377 7.90 9.29 17.25
N GLN A 378 8.28 10.19 18.17
CA GLN A 378 9.34 11.17 17.93
C GLN A 378 10.73 10.56 17.77
N LYS A 379 10.92 9.31 18.19
CA LYS A 379 12.19 8.57 18.08
C LYS A 379 12.24 7.67 16.87
N THR A 380 11.13 7.39 16.21
CA THR A 380 11.11 6.50 15.05
C THR A 380 10.91 7.30 13.76
N GLN A 381 11.34 6.72 12.64
CA GLN A 381 11.24 7.36 11.32
C GLN A 381 9.91 7.05 10.63
N LEU A 382 9.32 5.87 10.90
CA LEU A 382 8.00 5.46 10.43
C LEU A 382 7.05 5.17 11.60
N THR A 383 5.75 5.40 11.39
CA THR A 383 4.68 4.94 12.28
C THR A 383 4.24 3.54 11.87
N ASN A 384 3.56 2.84 12.77
CA ASN A 384 2.98 1.53 12.57
C ASN A 384 1.55 1.50 13.15
N GLY A 385 0.87 0.37 13.13
CA GLY A 385 -0.45 0.20 13.73
C GLY A 385 -1.14 -1.03 13.20
N HIS A 386 -1.18 -2.09 14.01
CA HIS A 386 -1.82 -3.34 13.64
C HIS A 386 -3.33 -3.16 13.47
N SER A 387 -3.92 -3.96 12.58
CA SER A 387 -5.35 -3.89 12.35
C SER A 387 -5.95 -5.21 11.89
N TYR A 388 -7.07 -5.58 12.51
CA TYR A 388 -7.82 -6.78 12.22
C TYR A 388 -9.30 -6.51 11.96
N GLY A 389 -9.89 -7.22 10.99
CA GLY A 389 -11.31 -7.07 10.65
C GLY A 389 -11.66 -5.66 10.19
N LEU A 390 -12.54 -5.00 10.93
CA LEU A 390 -12.99 -3.63 10.66
C LEU A 390 -12.27 -2.58 11.50
N SER A 391 -11.31 -2.98 12.35
CA SER A 391 -10.69 -2.10 13.33
C SER A 391 -9.94 -0.93 12.71
N TYR A 392 -9.53 -0.96 11.44
CA TYR A 392 -8.72 0.10 10.82
C TYR A 392 -9.33 1.51 11.00
N ALA A 393 -10.65 1.64 11.10
CA ALA A 393 -11.36 2.91 11.27
C ALA A 393 -12.28 2.96 12.49
N ASP A 394 -12.05 2.11 13.50
CA ASP A 394 -12.76 2.22 14.77
C ASP A 394 -12.40 3.54 15.46
N ASP A 395 -13.40 4.13 16.14
CA ASP A 395 -13.25 5.39 16.88
C ASP A 395 -12.16 5.32 17.95
N GLU A 396 -11.88 4.11 18.40
CA GLU A 396 -11.12 3.83 19.59
C GLU A 396 -10.36 2.52 19.38
N GLY A 397 -9.02 2.58 19.36
CA GLY A 397 -8.18 1.43 19.05
C GLY A 397 -8.01 1.12 17.56
N GLY A 398 -8.61 1.93 16.68
CA GLY A 398 -8.48 1.73 15.25
C GLY A 398 -7.21 2.32 14.64
N SER A 399 -6.47 1.52 13.87
CA SER A 399 -5.10 1.87 13.47
C SER A 399 -4.99 3.21 12.75
N PHE A 400 -5.91 3.52 11.83
CA PHE A 400 -5.87 4.78 11.13
C PHE A 400 -6.23 5.94 12.05
N ILE A 401 -7.31 5.80 12.83
CA ILE A 401 -7.80 6.86 13.74
C ILE A 401 -6.79 7.16 14.84
N GLU A 402 -6.20 6.14 15.46
CA GLU A 402 -5.19 6.28 16.50
C GLU A 402 -3.91 6.95 16.00
N THR A 403 -3.49 6.60 14.77
CA THR A 403 -2.38 7.29 14.10
C THR A 403 -2.69 8.78 13.94
N LEU A 404 -3.89 9.13 13.46
CA LEU A 404 -4.31 10.52 13.30
C LEU A 404 -4.37 11.29 14.63
N LYS A 405 -4.86 10.66 15.71
CA LYS A 405 -4.88 11.25 17.06
C LYS A 405 -3.49 11.62 17.57
N THR A 406 -2.48 10.88 17.15
CA THR A 406 -1.09 11.07 17.58
C THR A 406 -0.39 12.07 16.71
N LEU A 407 -0.32 11.79 15.42
CA LEU A 407 0.56 12.48 14.47
C LEU A 407 -0.14 13.65 13.76
N ASN A 408 -1.45 13.82 13.96
CA ASN A 408 -2.31 14.73 13.21
C ASN A 408 -2.27 14.43 11.68
N VAL A 409 -3.02 15.24 10.93
CA VAL A 409 -3.05 15.22 9.47
C VAL A 409 -2.18 16.36 8.94
N GLU A 410 -1.36 16.08 7.92
CA GLU A 410 -0.59 17.10 7.20
C GLU A 410 -1.36 17.58 5.96
N GLN A 411 -0.75 18.50 5.19
CA GLN A 411 -1.34 18.96 3.93
C GLN A 411 -1.69 17.81 2.96
N ASP A 412 -0.95 16.70 2.98
CA ASP A 412 -1.17 15.57 2.09
C ASP A 412 -0.83 14.23 2.76
N GLY A 413 -1.86 13.67 3.42
CA GLY A 413 -1.84 12.41 4.15
C GLY A 413 -1.35 12.54 5.60
N SER A 414 -0.85 11.42 6.13
CA SER A 414 -0.23 11.34 7.45
C SER A 414 1.05 12.19 7.53
N ALA A 415 1.38 12.69 8.73
CA ALA A 415 2.64 13.40 8.98
C ALA A 415 3.88 12.52 8.78
N LYS A 416 3.71 11.21 8.89
CA LYS A 416 4.77 10.20 8.89
C LYS A 416 4.39 9.03 8.00
N GLU A 417 5.36 8.47 7.29
CA GLU A 417 5.17 7.23 6.52
C GLU A 417 4.68 6.12 7.44
N MET A 418 3.71 5.34 6.96
CA MET A 418 3.09 4.27 7.75
C MET A 418 3.47 2.91 7.19
N LEU A 419 4.14 2.11 8.03
CA LEU A 419 4.51 0.73 7.76
C LEU A 419 3.77 -0.15 8.76
N VAL A 420 2.73 -0.85 8.29
CA VAL A 420 1.89 -1.73 9.11
C VAL A 420 2.44 -3.15 9.04
N THR A 421 3.02 -3.62 10.14
CA THR A 421 3.67 -4.94 10.23
C THR A 421 2.68 -6.11 10.33
N GLU A 422 1.45 -5.85 10.75
CA GLU A 422 0.38 -6.85 10.73
C GLU A 422 -1.01 -6.25 10.39
N THR A 423 -1.66 -6.84 9.39
CA THR A 423 -3.09 -6.65 9.14
C THR A 423 -3.77 -7.95 8.69
N GLY A 424 -5.06 -8.13 8.97
CA GLY A 424 -5.81 -9.19 8.30
C GLY A 424 -7.17 -9.49 8.92
N THR A 425 -7.63 -10.71 8.71
CA THR A 425 -8.89 -11.21 9.28
C THR A 425 -8.72 -12.67 9.64
N SER A 426 -9.28 -13.10 10.76
CA SER A 426 -9.58 -14.51 11.03
C SER A 426 -10.92 -14.94 10.43
N ASP A 427 -11.25 -16.22 10.61
CA ASP A 427 -12.53 -16.80 10.19
C ASP A 427 -13.74 -16.26 10.98
N ALA A 428 -13.50 -15.63 12.13
CA ALA A 428 -14.56 -15.04 12.95
C ALA A 428 -15.01 -13.64 12.47
N HIS A 429 -14.24 -13.00 11.58
CA HIS A 429 -14.56 -11.66 11.10
C HIS A 429 -15.56 -11.71 9.95
N ILE A 430 -16.56 -10.83 9.99
CA ILE A 430 -17.56 -10.65 8.94
C ILE A 430 -17.65 -9.18 8.54
N ASP A 431 -17.98 -8.92 7.27
CA ASP A 431 -18.21 -7.55 6.80
C ASP A 431 -19.48 -6.97 7.41
N ASP A 432 -19.58 -5.64 7.48
CA ASP A 432 -20.77 -4.98 8.01
C ASP A 432 -22.00 -5.37 7.16
N PRO A 433 -23.06 -5.93 7.78
CA PRO A 433 -24.26 -6.36 7.06
C PRO A 433 -24.93 -5.23 6.25
N SER A 434 -24.74 -3.97 6.64
CA SER A 434 -25.26 -2.81 5.91
C SER A 434 -24.70 -2.66 4.51
N TYR A 435 -23.54 -3.25 4.20
CA TYR A 435 -22.98 -3.27 2.84
C TYR A 435 -23.59 -4.37 1.96
N GLY A 436 -24.36 -5.28 2.56
CA GLY A 436 -25.14 -6.31 1.86
C GLY A 436 -24.26 -7.23 1.00
N SER A 437 -23.14 -7.69 1.56
CA SER A 437 -22.25 -8.63 0.87
C SER A 437 -22.84 -10.05 0.84
N SER A 438 -22.76 -10.69 -0.31
CA SER A 438 -23.06 -12.12 -0.48
C SER A 438 -21.93 -13.06 -0.03
N GLN A 439 -20.74 -12.51 0.24
CA GLN A 439 -19.58 -13.23 0.77
C GLN A 439 -18.93 -12.39 1.90
N PRO A 440 -19.55 -12.34 3.08
CA PRO A 440 -19.16 -11.41 4.14
C PRO A 440 -17.75 -11.63 4.69
N HIS A 441 -17.25 -12.87 4.77
CA HIS A 441 -15.90 -13.14 5.30
C HIS A 441 -14.82 -12.76 4.27
N ALA A 442 -15.05 -13.04 2.99
CA ALA A 442 -14.18 -12.59 1.91
C ALA A 442 -14.18 -11.06 1.76
N SER A 443 -15.33 -10.42 2.00
CA SER A 443 -15.49 -8.97 1.82
C SER A 443 -14.85 -8.15 2.94
N VAL A 444 -14.87 -8.62 4.19
CA VAL A 444 -14.14 -7.93 5.27
C VAL A 444 -12.63 -8.00 5.05
N PHE A 445 -12.12 -9.13 4.53
CA PHE A 445 -10.70 -9.24 4.16
C PHE A 445 -10.34 -8.32 2.99
N ASP A 446 -11.19 -8.23 1.97
CA ASP A 446 -11.03 -7.27 0.87
C ASP A 446 -11.04 -5.82 1.40
N ARG A 447 -11.97 -5.48 2.30
CA ARG A 447 -12.12 -4.13 2.86
C ARG A 447 -10.91 -3.70 3.67
N ILE A 448 -10.40 -4.56 4.58
CA ILE A 448 -9.24 -4.19 5.39
C ILE A 448 -7.99 -3.99 4.53
N LEU A 449 -7.74 -4.85 3.54
CA LEU A 449 -6.60 -4.66 2.64
C LEU A 449 -6.76 -3.40 1.79
N ARG A 450 -7.96 -3.14 1.26
CA ARG A 450 -8.24 -1.89 0.53
C ARG A 450 -8.06 -0.65 1.41
N ALA A 451 -8.43 -0.72 2.69
CA ALA A 451 -8.20 0.36 3.64
C ALA A 451 -6.71 0.71 3.70
N HIS A 452 -5.86 -0.31 3.87
CA HIS A 452 -4.41 -0.13 3.96
C HIS A 452 -3.79 0.29 2.62
N VAL A 453 -4.30 -0.17 1.46
CA VAL A 453 -3.95 0.42 0.15
C VAL A 453 -4.29 1.92 0.12
N GLY A 454 -5.39 2.32 0.77
CA GLY A 454 -5.84 3.70 0.86
C GLY A 454 -4.96 4.61 1.72
N PHE A 455 -4.42 4.14 2.86
CA PHE A 455 -3.72 5.00 3.85
C PHE A 455 -2.29 4.58 4.24
N ALA A 456 -1.88 3.33 4.12
CA ALA A 456 -0.52 2.88 4.47
C ALA A 456 0.46 2.94 3.27
N ASP A 457 1.73 3.22 3.54
CA ASP A 457 2.82 3.20 2.54
C ASP A 457 3.32 1.77 2.33
N TYR A 458 3.44 1.04 3.42
CA TYR A 458 3.81 -0.36 3.48
C TYR A 458 2.80 -1.08 4.37
N PHE A 459 2.32 -2.25 3.98
CA PHE A 459 1.52 -3.07 4.89
C PHE A 459 1.70 -4.55 4.62
N MET A 460 1.63 -5.34 5.68
CA MET A 460 1.85 -6.78 5.65
C MET A 460 0.61 -7.49 6.16
N GLN A 461 0.13 -8.47 5.39
CA GLN A 461 -0.84 -9.41 5.94
C GLN A 461 -0.16 -10.21 7.07
N HIS A 462 -0.85 -10.39 8.20
CA HIS A 462 -0.32 -10.97 9.45
C HIS A 462 0.71 -12.08 9.23
N ALA A 463 0.32 -13.21 8.64
CA ALA A 463 1.23 -14.28 8.27
C ALA A 463 0.63 -15.20 7.20
N ALA A 464 1.46 -15.65 6.27
CA ALA A 464 1.06 -16.50 5.15
C ALA A 464 0.59 -17.88 5.62
N PHE A 465 1.26 -18.43 6.64
CA PHE A 465 0.95 -19.70 7.28
C PHE A 465 0.60 -19.46 8.75
N PHE A 466 -0.68 -19.35 9.08
CA PHE A 466 -1.11 -19.08 10.45
C PHE A 466 -2.51 -19.65 10.71
N PRO A 467 -2.79 -20.17 11.91
CA PRO A 467 -4.14 -20.61 12.25
C PRO A 467 -5.15 -19.47 12.09
N GLU A 468 -6.24 -19.71 11.37
CA GLU A 468 -7.36 -18.78 11.13
C GLU A 468 -7.05 -17.50 10.35
N TYR A 469 -5.84 -16.94 10.40
CA TYR A 469 -5.43 -15.71 9.68
C TYR A 469 -4.68 -15.99 8.38
N GLY A 470 -4.26 -17.23 8.14
CA GLY A 470 -3.40 -17.64 7.03
C GLY A 470 -3.97 -17.38 5.64
N LEU A 471 -3.06 -17.22 4.69
CA LEU A 471 -3.35 -17.26 3.25
C LEU A 471 -3.24 -18.69 2.69
N PHE A 472 -2.45 -19.54 3.35
CA PHE A 472 -2.24 -20.94 3.03
C PHE A 472 -2.62 -21.83 4.21
N THR A 473 -2.89 -23.11 3.93
CA THR A 473 -3.02 -24.11 5.00
C THR A 473 -1.68 -24.28 5.71
N ASN A 474 -1.70 -24.62 7.00
CA ASN A 474 -0.50 -24.77 7.83
C ASN A 474 -0.41 -26.13 8.54
N ASN A 475 -1.39 -27.02 8.33
CA ASN A 475 -1.46 -28.35 8.95
C ASN A 475 -0.65 -29.38 8.14
N PHE A 476 0.67 -29.20 8.05
CA PHE A 476 1.58 -30.15 7.41
C PHE A 476 2.93 -30.20 8.13
N ASN A 477 3.70 -31.26 7.88
CA ASN A 477 5.06 -31.36 8.36
C ASN A 477 6.02 -30.64 7.39
N TRP A 478 6.56 -29.50 7.81
CA TRP A 478 7.50 -28.66 7.04
C TRP A 478 8.73 -29.41 6.52
N SER A 479 9.25 -30.39 7.27
CA SER A 479 10.45 -31.13 6.85
C SER A 479 10.20 -32.02 5.62
N THR A 480 8.97 -32.48 5.44
CA THR A 480 8.60 -33.38 4.34
C THR A 480 7.69 -32.75 3.28
N HIS A 481 7.12 -31.58 3.55
CA HIS A 481 6.21 -30.91 2.61
C HIS A 481 6.97 -30.35 1.40
N ASP A 482 6.44 -30.62 0.21
CA ASP A 482 6.90 -30.01 -1.04
C ASP A 482 6.21 -28.63 -1.20
N PRO A 483 6.96 -27.52 -1.43
CA PRO A 483 6.36 -26.23 -1.73
C PRO A 483 5.36 -26.22 -2.90
N ALA A 484 5.50 -27.16 -3.84
CA ALA A 484 4.55 -27.32 -4.94
C ALA A 484 3.15 -27.76 -4.46
N ASP A 485 3.09 -28.50 -3.35
CA ASP A 485 1.85 -28.99 -2.76
C ASP A 485 1.22 -28.00 -1.77
N THR A 486 1.87 -26.86 -1.51
CA THR A 486 1.29 -25.79 -0.67
C THR A 486 -0.07 -25.41 -1.21
N ALA A 487 -1.09 -25.42 -0.33
CA ALA A 487 -2.48 -25.18 -0.67
C ALA A 487 -2.99 -23.87 -0.08
N MET A 488 -3.91 -23.22 -0.78
CA MET A 488 -4.58 -22.03 -0.24
C MET A 488 -5.42 -22.38 0.99
N TYR A 489 -5.50 -21.47 1.96
CA TYR A 489 -6.45 -21.63 3.06
C TYR A 489 -7.88 -21.56 2.51
N PRO A 490 -8.76 -22.54 2.81
CA PRO A 490 -10.10 -22.55 2.26
C PRO A 490 -10.92 -21.39 2.81
N GLY A 491 -11.69 -20.72 1.94
CA GLY A 491 -12.69 -19.75 2.40
C GLY A 491 -13.83 -20.43 3.18
N ILE A 492 -14.51 -19.66 4.03
CA ILE A 492 -15.68 -20.14 4.79
C ILE A 492 -16.86 -20.32 3.84
N SER A 493 -17.61 -21.41 3.99
CA SER A 493 -18.87 -21.63 3.27
C SER A 493 -18.77 -21.50 1.73
N LYS A 494 -17.60 -21.84 1.15
CA LYS A 494 -17.27 -21.68 -0.28
C LYS A 494 -17.16 -20.23 -0.78
N GLU A 495 -17.02 -19.26 0.13
CA GLU A 495 -16.59 -17.91 -0.22
C GLU A 495 -15.17 -17.91 -0.80
N ASP A 496 -14.80 -16.81 -1.45
CA ASP A 496 -13.46 -16.60 -1.97
C ASP A 496 -12.41 -16.74 -0.86
N ALA A 497 -11.36 -17.50 -1.13
CA ALA A 497 -10.21 -17.61 -0.24
C ALA A 497 -9.47 -16.26 -0.12
N ARG A 498 -8.89 -15.98 1.05
CA ARG A 498 -8.10 -14.77 1.30
C ARG A 498 -6.97 -14.59 0.29
N LEU A 499 -6.29 -15.68 -0.09
CA LEU A 499 -5.23 -15.66 -1.09
C LEU A 499 -5.70 -15.06 -2.43
N LYS A 500 -6.92 -15.37 -2.87
CA LYS A 500 -7.49 -14.86 -4.13
C LYS A 500 -7.63 -13.34 -4.08
N THR A 501 -8.18 -12.81 -2.99
CA THR A 501 -8.30 -11.37 -2.75
C THR A 501 -6.92 -10.70 -2.61
N TYR A 502 -6.04 -11.26 -1.77
CA TYR A 502 -4.69 -10.73 -1.56
C TYR A 502 -3.94 -10.61 -2.89
N ARG A 503 -3.91 -11.68 -3.69
CA ARG A 503 -3.24 -11.69 -4.99
C ARG A 503 -3.85 -10.68 -5.95
N ARG A 504 -5.18 -10.58 -6.02
CA ARG A 504 -5.87 -9.59 -6.87
C ARG A 504 -5.41 -8.16 -6.54
N LEU A 505 -5.32 -7.82 -5.26
CA LEU A 505 -4.88 -6.49 -4.81
C LEU A 505 -3.37 -6.30 -5.02
N ALA A 506 -2.54 -7.30 -4.68
CA ALA A 506 -1.08 -7.22 -4.88
C ALA A 506 -0.72 -6.99 -6.37
N LEU A 507 -1.34 -7.73 -7.28
CA LEU A 507 -1.10 -7.57 -8.72
C LEU A 507 -1.63 -6.25 -9.30
N ALA A 508 -2.64 -5.65 -8.67
CA ALA A 508 -3.20 -4.37 -9.09
C ALA A 508 -2.41 -3.17 -8.55
N TYR A 509 -1.89 -3.24 -7.32
CA TYR A 509 -1.34 -2.09 -6.59
C TYR A 509 0.14 -2.19 -6.26
N ALA A 510 0.66 -3.40 -6.03
CA ALA A 510 1.99 -3.66 -5.47
C ALA A 510 2.90 -4.41 -6.47
N THR A 511 2.82 -4.05 -7.76
CA THR A 511 3.72 -4.57 -8.80
C THR A 511 4.46 -3.42 -9.45
N HIS A 512 5.66 -3.15 -8.96
CA HIS A 512 6.41 -1.93 -9.29
C HIS A 512 7.37 -2.13 -10.46
N GLY A 513 7.63 -1.03 -11.17
CA GLY A 513 8.58 -0.98 -12.28
C GLY A 513 8.12 -0.06 -13.40
N VAL A 514 8.98 0.09 -14.39
CA VAL A 514 8.70 0.97 -15.52
C VAL A 514 7.57 0.36 -16.36
N PRO A 515 6.46 1.08 -16.59
CA PRO A 515 5.32 0.55 -17.32
C PRO A 515 5.67 0.22 -18.77
N LEU A 516 5.16 -0.91 -19.26
CA LEU A 516 5.29 -1.31 -20.66
C LEU A 516 4.07 -0.84 -21.47
N PRO A 517 4.26 -0.29 -22.68
CA PRO A 517 3.15 0.06 -23.57
C PRO A 517 2.33 -1.17 -23.98
N TYR A 518 1.01 -1.03 -24.02
CA TYR A 518 0.12 -2.11 -24.46
C TYR A 518 -1.19 -1.59 -25.03
N HIS A 519 -1.91 -2.44 -25.75
CA HIS A 519 -3.30 -2.20 -26.14
C HIS A 519 -4.13 -3.47 -26.07
N TYR A 520 -5.44 -3.30 -25.86
CA TYR A 520 -6.39 -4.38 -25.93
C TYR A 520 -6.80 -4.67 -27.37
N LEU A 521 -6.61 -5.91 -27.80
CA LEU A 521 -7.03 -6.40 -29.11
C LEU A 521 -8.55 -6.62 -29.17
N ASN A 522 -9.21 -6.79 -28.02
CA ASN A 522 -10.65 -6.97 -27.88
C ASN A 522 -11.32 -5.81 -27.12
N LYS A 523 -10.89 -4.56 -27.39
CA LYS A 523 -11.35 -3.34 -26.68
C LYS A 523 -12.88 -3.24 -26.55
N SER A 524 -13.64 -3.61 -27.58
CA SER A 524 -15.11 -3.55 -27.56
C SER A 524 -15.73 -4.51 -26.53
N SER A 525 -15.14 -5.69 -26.32
CA SER A 525 -15.63 -6.69 -25.36
C SER A 525 -15.41 -6.29 -23.90
N ILE A 526 -14.36 -5.50 -23.64
CA ILE A 526 -13.99 -5.07 -22.29
C ILE A 526 -14.39 -3.62 -21.99
N ALA A 527 -15.05 -2.93 -22.92
CA ALA A 527 -15.47 -1.56 -22.76
C ALA A 527 -16.37 -1.39 -21.53
N GLY A 528 -16.02 -0.44 -20.65
CA GLY A 528 -16.73 -0.16 -19.41
C GLY A 528 -16.64 -1.25 -18.34
N LYS A 529 -15.88 -2.34 -18.56
CA LYS A 529 -15.66 -3.41 -17.58
C LYS A 529 -14.60 -3.02 -16.56
N LYS A 530 -14.66 -3.65 -15.39
CA LYS A 530 -13.67 -3.53 -14.31
C LYS A 530 -12.55 -4.56 -14.47
N VAL A 531 -11.91 -4.58 -15.63
CA VAL A 531 -10.73 -5.41 -15.90
C VAL A 531 -9.53 -4.53 -16.14
N TYR A 532 -8.36 -4.98 -15.70
CA TYR A 532 -7.15 -4.19 -15.77
C TYR A 532 -5.95 -5.05 -16.11
N PHE A 533 -5.05 -4.51 -16.93
CA PHE A 533 -3.77 -5.13 -17.29
C PHE A 533 -2.63 -4.21 -16.84
N ARG A 534 -1.72 -4.76 -16.02
CA ARG A 534 -0.53 -4.05 -15.52
C ARG A 534 0.71 -4.75 -16.03
N ALA A 535 1.51 -4.07 -16.85
CA ALA A 535 2.77 -4.60 -17.33
C ALA A 535 3.92 -3.70 -16.91
N VAL A 536 4.92 -4.27 -16.24
CA VAL A 536 6.10 -3.52 -15.77
C VAL A 536 7.39 -4.26 -16.09
N ASN A 537 8.44 -3.48 -16.30
CA ASN A 537 9.81 -3.93 -16.35
C ASN A 537 10.55 -3.49 -15.08
N THR A 538 11.06 -4.47 -14.34
CA THR A 538 11.71 -4.26 -13.04
C THR A 538 13.20 -3.91 -13.15
N ALA A 539 13.80 -4.04 -14.35
CA ALA A 539 15.24 -3.83 -14.58
C ALA A 539 15.76 -2.42 -14.23
N LYS A 540 14.86 -1.43 -14.12
CA LYS A 540 15.19 -0.04 -13.78
C LYS A 540 14.70 0.37 -12.39
N LEU A 541 14.17 -0.56 -11.59
CA LEU A 541 13.89 -0.29 -10.19
C LEU A 541 15.19 0.09 -9.48
N GLN A 542 15.07 1.02 -8.54
CA GLN A 542 16.20 1.36 -7.68
C GLN A 542 16.59 0.13 -6.86
N GLN A 543 17.88 -0.04 -6.61
CA GLN A 543 18.36 -1.13 -5.76
C GLN A 543 17.84 -0.90 -4.34
N LEU A 544 17.43 -1.97 -3.67
CA LEU A 544 16.97 -1.84 -2.28
C LEU A 544 18.13 -1.38 -1.38
N PRO A 545 17.92 -0.35 -0.52
CA PRO A 545 18.96 0.17 0.37
C PRO A 545 19.56 -0.92 1.25
N GLY A 546 20.89 -0.95 1.41
CA GLY A 546 21.59 -1.99 2.16
C GLY A 546 21.80 -3.27 1.36
N SER A 547 20.72 -4.02 1.07
CA SER A 547 20.79 -5.37 0.48
C SER A 547 21.25 -5.35 -0.98
N LYS A 548 21.13 -4.20 -1.65
CA LYS A 548 21.42 -4.00 -3.08
C LYS A 548 20.64 -4.96 -3.98
N ALA A 549 19.48 -5.42 -3.50
CA ALA A 549 18.63 -6.30 -4.27
C ALA A 549 18.20 -5.61 -5.57
N VAL A 550 18.24 -6.36 -6.67
CA VAL A 550 17.81 -5.93 -8.01
C VAL A 550 16.92 -7.00 -8.62
N SER A 551 16.15 -6.61 -9.62
CA SER A 551 15.31 -7.50 -10.41
C SER A 551 15.40 -7.12 -11.88
N ASP A 552 15.30 -8.11 -12.76
CA ASP A 552 15.34 -7.96 -14.22
C ASP A 552 14.12 -8.64 -14.89
N LYS A 553 13.05 -8.83 -14.12
CA LYS A 553 11.82 -9.48 -14.57
C LYS A 553 10.91 -8.55 -15.33
N ILE A 554 10.18 -9.13 -16.28
CA ILE A 554 8.98 -8.53 -16.85
C ILE A 554 7.77 -9.16 -16.16
N LEU A 555 6.96 -8.33 -15.50
CA LEU A 555 5.76 -8.75 -14.79
C LEU A 555 4.53 -8.32 -15.60
N LEU A 556 3.71 -9.28 -16.02
CA LEU A 556 2.50 -9.04 -16.82
C LEU A 556 1.27 -9.55 -16.07
N ASN A 557 0.48 -8.64 -15.52
CA ASN A 557 -0.62 -8.95 -14.63
C ASN A 557 -1.96 -8.71 -15.33
N PHE A 558 -2.84 -9.70 -15.26
CA PHE A 558 -4.23 -9.64 -15.69
C PHE A 558 -5.12 -9.70 -14.46
N ILE A 559 -6.00 -8.71 -14.27
CA ILE A 559 -6.82 -8.58 -13.07
C ILE A 559 -8.30 -8.44 -13.47
N ASN A 560 -9.17 -9.24 -12.84
CA ASN A 560 -10.63 -9.14 -12.98
C ASN A 560 -11.29 -8.68 -11.67
N PHE A 561 -11.91 -7.49 -11.69
CA PHE A 561 -12.72 -6.97 -10.58
C PHE A 561 -14.24 -7.11 -10.84
N GLU A 562 -14.63 -7.84 -11.88
CA GLU A 562 -16.03 -8.16 -12.15
C GLU A 562 -16.50 -9.40 -11.39
N PRO A 563 -17.79 -9.48 -11.01
CA PRO A 563 -18.41 -10.70 -10.50
C PRO A 563 -18.73 -11.71 -11.63
N SER A 564 -18.15 -11.53 -12.82
CA SER A 564 -18.38 -12.36 -14.01
C SER A 564 -17.06 -12.69 -14.71
N VAL A 565 -17.06 -13.76 -15.50
CA VAL A 565 -15.91 -14.18 -16.31
C VAL A 565 -15.58 -13.11 -17.35
N GLN A 566 -14.29 -12.81 -17.50
CA GLN A 566 -13.81 -11.84 -18.47
C GLN A 566 -12.64 -12.41 -19.28
N THR A 567 -12.54 -12.05 -20.55
CA THR A 567 -11.39 -12.39 -21.40
C THR A 567 -10.68 -11.12 -21.84
N MET A 568 -9.38 -11.03 -21.57
CA MET A 568 -8.52 -9.95 -22.03
C MET A 568 -7.56 -10.45 -23.10
N ASN A 569 -7.58 -9.81 -24.27
CA ASN A 569 -6.60 -10.01 -25.32
C ASN A 569 -5.71 -8.77 -25.39
N VAL A 570 -4.43 -8.92 -25.09
CA VAL A 570 -3.50 -7.80 -24.95
C VAL A 570 -2.32 -7.99 -25.88
N ARG A 571 -1.94 -6.93 -26.59
CA ARG A 571 -0.66 -6.82 -27.29
C ARG A 571 0.25 -5.88 -26.52
N ILE A 572 1.40 -6.39 -26.13
CA ILE A 572 2.38 -5.74 -25.25
C ILE A 572 3.59 -5.38 -26.08
N THR A 573 4.13 -4.17 -25.93
CA THR A 573 5.42 -3.80 -26.52
C THR A 573 6.54 -4.28 -25.60
N MET A 574 7.35 -5.22 -26.08
CA MET A 574 8.44 -5.82 -25.31
C MET A 574 9.71 -4.96 -25.42
N PRO A 575 10.54 -4.90 -24.35
CA PRO A 575 11.77 -4.08 -24.38
C PRO A 575 12.73 -4.48 -25.50
N GLU A 576 12.81 -5.76 -25.81
CA GLU A 576 13.70 -6.32 -26.82
C GLU A 576 13.01 -7.43 -27.62
N LYS A 577 13.42 -7.56 -28.88
CA LYS A 577 13.07 -8.70 -29.73
C LYS A 577 13.88 -9.92 -29.29
N ALA A 578 13.24 -10.86 -28.60
CA ALA A 578 13.90 -12.01 -28.01
C ALA A 578 12.90 -13.15 -27.74
N PHE A 579 13.44 -14.29 -27.32
CA PHE A 579 12.65 -15.29 -26.62
C PHE A 579 12.51 -14.89 -25.15
N TYR A 580 11.30 -15.03 -24.64
CA TYR A 580 10.98 -14.87 -23.23
C TYR A 580 10.50 -16.21 -22.67
N GLU A 581 10.88 -16.49 -21.42
CA GLU A 581 10.36 -17.64 -20.69
C GLU A 581 10.21 -17.31 -19.21
N GLY A 582 9.51 -18.17 -18.48
CA GLY A 582 9.35 -18.02 -17.04
C GLY A 582 8.09 -18.70 -16.56
N GLU A 583 7.42 -18.10 -15.58
CA GLU A 583 6.27 -18.70 -14.92
C GLU A 583 4.99 -17.92 -15.21
N ARG A 584 3.91 -18.64 -15.49
CA ARG A 584 2.54 -18.13 -15.46
C ARG A 584 1.89 -18.64 -14.19
N ILE A 585 1.37 -17.74 -13.37
CA ILE A 585 0.72 -18.06 -12.10
C ILE A 585 -0.71 -17.53 -12.15
N GLY A 586 -1.70 -18.40 -11.99
CA GLY A 586 -3.13 -18.07 -12.03
C GLY A 586 -3.92 -18.69 -10.88
N ALA A 587 -5.20 -19.00 -11.12
CA ALA A 587 -5.97 -19.82 -10.21
C ALA A 587 -5.41 -21.26 -10.10
N GLY A 588 -5.54 -21.83 -8.90
CA GLY A 588 -5.20 -23.20 -8.57
C GLY A 588 -5.36 -23.40 -7.07
N GLN A 589 -5.74 -24.59 -6.61
CA GLN A 589 -5.88 -24.86 -5.17
C GLN A 589 -4.52 -25.05 -4.48
N THR A 590 -3.51 -25.41 -5.26
CA THR A 590 -2.12 -25.60 -4.85
C THR A 590 -1.17 -24.80 -5.73
N TYR A 591 0.06 -24.57 -5.30
CA TYR A 591 1.06 -23.89 -6.13
C TYR A 591 1.29 -24.63 -7.45
N ALA A 592 1.38 -25.96 -7.41
CA ALA A 592 1.57 -26.80 -8.59
C ALA A 592 0.44 -26.64 -9.63
N THR A 593 -0.80 -26.46 -9.17
CA THR A 593 -1.95 -26.27 -10.07
C THR A 593 -2.12 -24.81 -10.52
N ALA A 594 -1.63 -23.86 -9.73
CA ALA A 594 -1.64 -22.44 -10.06
C ALA A 594 -0.51 -22.03 -11.01
N SER A 595 0.64 -22.70 -10.96
CA SER A 595 1.85 -22.36 -11.70
C SER A 595 2.04 -23.23 -12.94
N THR A 596 2.41 -22.61 -14.05
CA THR A 596 2.79 -23.29 -15.29
C THR A 596 4.04 -22.62 -15.86
N TYR A 597 5.04 -23.42 -16.21
CA TYR A 597 6.21 -22.89 -16.90
C TYR A 597 5.88 -22.56 -18.35
N VAL A 598 6.25 -21.36 -18.80
CA VAL A 598 6.05 -20.90 -20.17
C VAL A 598 7.39 -20.86 -20.88
N GLN A 599 7.55 -21.68 -21.92
CA GLN A 599 8.81 -21.82 -22.65
C GLN A 599 8.82 -21.03 -23.95
N LYS A 600 9.94 -20.34 -24.21
CA LYS A 600 10.32 -19.80 -25.51
C LYS A 600 9.21 -19.05 -26.25
N ILE A 601 8.55 -18.12 -25.57
CA ILE A 601 7.61 -17.22 -26.23
C ILE A 601 8.42 -16.21 -27.05
N TRP A 602 8.27 -16.25 -28.37
CA TRP A 602 8.96 -15.33 -29.26
C TRP A 602 8.23 -13.99 -29.34
N ALA A 603 8.91 -12.89 -29.02
CA ALA A 603 8.40 -11.54 -29.23
C ALA A 603 9.16 -10.85 -30.38
N GLN A 604 8.49 -10.56 -31.49
CA GLN A 604 9.11 -9.88 -32.66
C GLN A 604 9.31 -8.37 -32.47
N ALA A 605 8.80 -7.83 -31.36
CA ALA A 605 8.80 -6.46 -30.84
C ALA A 605 7.58 -6.33 -29.90
N THR A 606 6.55 -7.13 -30.18
CA THR A 606 5.35 -7.27 -29.36
C THR A 606 5.12 -8.71 -28.95
N LEU A 607 4.37 -8.87 -27.86
CA LEU A 607 3.87 -10.13 -27.35
C LEU A 607 2.35 -10.05 -27.21
N ASP A 608 1.64 -10.98 -27.84
CA ASP A 608 0.19 -11.08 -27.75
C ASP A 608 -0.19 -12.19 -26.77
N LEU A 609 -1.06 -11.88 -25.82
CA LEU A 609 -1.58 -12.82 -24.83
C LEU A 609 -3.10 -12.75 -24.78
N SER A 610 -3.74 -13.90 -24.59
CA SER A 610 -5.16 -14.03 -24.34
C SER A 610 -5.36 -14.80 -23.03
N VAL A 611 -6.04 -14.16 -22.08
CA VAL A 611 -6.29 -14.73 -20.75
C VAL A 611 -7.76 -14.57 -20.41
N THR A 612 -8.42 -15.68 -20.08
CA THR A 612 -9.74 -15.71 -19.46
C THR A 612 -9.57 -15.82 -17.95
N LEU A 613 -10.32 -15.00 -17.22
CA LEU A 613 -10.30 -14.89 -15.76
C LEU A 613 -11.71 -15.11 -15.21
N GLU A 614 -11.81 -15.98 -14.21
CA GLU A 614 -13.00 -16.13 -13.39
C GLU A 614 -13.29 -14.85 -12.58
N PRO A 615 -14.50 -14.71 -12.00
CA PRO A 615 -14.84 -13.60 -11.11
C PRO A 615 -13.78 -13.42 -10.03
N GLY A 616 -13.20 -12.23 -9.92
CA GLY A 616 -12.20 -11.92 -8.90
C GLY A 616 -10.83 -12.58 -9.05
N GLU A 617 -10.56 -13.27 -10.16
CA GLU A 617 -9.28 -13.90 -10.44
C GLU A 617 -8.22 -12.89 -10.91
N ALA A 618 -6.95 -13.24 -10.69
CA ALA A 618 -5.82 -12.57 -11.30
C ALA A 618 -4.72 -13.55 -11.73
N VAL A 619 -4.08 -13.26 -12.86
CA VAL A 619 -2.97 -14.04 -13.45
C VAL A 619 -1.75 -13.14 -13.59
N GLN A 620 -0.56 -13.68 -13.33
CA GLN A 620 0.71 -13.00 -13.56
C GLN A 620 1.61 -13.88 -14.41
N TYR A 621 2.27 -13.28 -15.39
CA TYR A 621 3.46 -13.84 -16.03
C TYR A 621 4.69 -13.17 -15.44
N ILE A 622 5.65 -13.97 -14.98
CA ILE A 622 6.97 -13.54 -14.53
C ILE A 622 7.96 -14.01 -15.57
N LEU A 623 8.39 -13.12 -16.46
CA LEU A 623 9.21 -13.47 -17.61
C LEU A 623 10.64 -12.94 -17.48
N ILE A 624 11.57 -13.71 -18.01
CA ILE A 624 12.96 -13.33 -18.26
C ILE A 624 13.27 -13.42 -19.75
N LYS A 625 14.18 -12.56 -20.20
CA LYS A 625 14.75 -12.63 -21.55
C LYS A 625 15.73 -13.81 -21.63
N LYS A 626 15.77 -14.50 -22.78
CA LYS A 626 16.75 -15.54 -23.11
C LYS A 626 17.73 -15.14 -24.18
#